data_AF-A0A534IF94-F1
#
_entry.id   AF-A0A534IF94-F1
#
_cell.length_a   1.000
_cell.length_b   1.000
_cell.length_c   1.000
_cell.angle_alpha   90.00
_cell.angle_beta   90.00
_cell.angle_gamma   90.00
#
_symmetry.space_group_name_H-M   'P 1'
#
loop_
_entity.id
_entity.type
_entity.pdbx_description
1 polymer ?
#
loop_
_entity_poly.entity_id
_entity_poly.type
_entity_poly.pdbx_seq_one_letter_code
_entity_poly.pdbx_strand_id
1 'polypeptide(L)'
;MKKMSLSEAQVSGEVGNVAEALIKAAPALAKLGLDGNKMAAELKAFLAIAQKANAEQEELKRKLKASTPVVANAYHDAQMKASGYLDIVIAAVDKTSDEAANFRRIRSRIARPGPTPEPLPVATPEHTS
;
A
#
# COMPACT_ATOMS: atom_id res chain seq x y z
N MET A 1 23.59 -15.10 -2.56
CA MET A 1 23.55 -13.83 -1.79
C MET A 1 22.50 -12.92 -2.40
N LYS A 2 21.47 -12.53 -1.64
CA LYS A 2 20.42 -11.59 -2.09
C LYS A 2 21.05 -10.19 -2.17
N LYS A 3 21.07 -9.57 -3.35
CA LYS A 3 21.56 -8.19 -3.53
C LYS A 3 20.59 -7.28 -2.76
N MET A 4 21.00 -6.76 -1.60
CA MET A 4 20.24 -5.76 -0.87
C MET A 4 20.21 -4.49 -1.72
N SER A 5 19.02 -4.04 -2.14
CA SER A 5 18.86 -2.69 -2.67
C SER A 5 19.09 -1.70 -1.54
N LEU A 6 19.80 -0.61 -1.82
CA LEU A 6 20.04 0.46 -0.86
C LEU A 6 18.70 1.04 -0.36
N SER A 7 18.68 1.49 0.89
CA SER A 7 17.52 2.22 1.43
C SER A 7 17.39 3.59 0.76
N GLU A 8 16.19 4.15 0.76
CA GLU A 8 15.91 5.48 0.18
C GLU A 8 16.84 6.57 0.76
N ALA A 9 17.09 6.52 2.06
CA ALA A 9 18.01 7.44 2.73
C ALA A 9 19.46 7.26 2.26
N GLN A 10 19.89 6.01 2.07
CA GLN A 10 21.21 5.71 1.52
C GLN A 10 21.34 6.21 0.07
N VAL A 11 20.34 5.93 -0.78
CA VAL A 11 20.34 6.42 -2.17
C VAL A 11 20.36 7.95 -2.20
N SER A 12 19.55 8.62 -1.37
CA SER A 12 19.53 10.08 -1.27
C SER A 12 20.89 10.65 -0.85
N GLY A 13 21.55 10.03 0.13
CA GLY A 13 22.88 10.44 0.59
C GLY A 13 23.93 10.29 -0.50
N GLU A 14 23.97 9.13 -1.16
CA GLU A 14 24.93 8.85 -2.22
C GLU A 14 24.73 9.75 -3.45
N VAL A 15 23.49 10.00 -3.87
CA VAL A 15 23.19 10.94 -4.96
C VAL A 15 23.65 12.36 -4.61
N GLY A 16 23.47 12.78 -3.35
CA GLY A 16 24.00 14.05 -2.85
C GLY A 16 25.53 14.13 -2.96
N ASN A 17 26.23 13.08 -2.49
CA ASN A 17 27.68 12.97 -2.58
C ASN A 17 28.18 13.04 -4.03
N VAL A 18 27.51 12.34 -4.95
CA VAL A 18 27.84 12.36 -6.38
C VAL A 18 27.63 13.75 -6.98
N ALA A 19 26.53 14.43 -6.65
CA ALA A 19 26.30 15.80 -7.11
C ALA A 19 27.39 16.77 -6.63
N GLU A 20 27.86 16.63 -5.38
CA GLU A 20 29.00 17.41 -4.88
C GLU A 20 30.31 17.07 -5.59
N ALA A 21 30.55 15.79 -5.87
CA ALA A 21 31.74 15.34 -6.60
C ALA A 21 31.78 15.93 -8.02
N LEU A 22 30.64 15.99 -8.71
CA LEU A 22 30.52 16.60 -10.04
C LEU A 22 30.82 18.10 -10.03
N ILE A 23 30.38 18.82 -8.99
CA ILE A 23 30.70 20.25 -8.82
C ILE A 23 32.21 20.43 -8.59
N LYS A 24 32.79 19.64 -7.68
CA LYS A 24 34.24 19.71 -7.39
C LYS A 24 35.10 19.34 -8.62
N ALA A 25 34.63 18.41 -9.44
CA ALA A 25 35.28 17.96 -10.66
C ALA A 25 34.99 18.84 -11.89
N ALA A 26 34.17 19.90 -11.77
CA ALA A 26 33.73 20.71 -12.91
C ALA A 26 34.89 21.21 -13.81
N PRO A 27 36.04 21.69 -13.28
CA PRO A 27 37.17 22.09 -14.13
C PRO A 27 37.78 20.93 -14.94
N ALA A 28 37.78 19.71 -14.40
CA ALA A 28 38.27 18.53 -15.10
C ALA A 28 37.27 18.04 -16.15
N LEU A 29 35.98 18.09 -15.83
CA LEU A 29 34.89 17.75 -16.75
C LEU A 29 34.80 18.71 -17.94
N ALA A 30 35.05 20.00 -17.71
CA ALA A 30 35.07 21.01 -18.78
C ALA A 30 36.11 20.72 -19.86
N LYS A 31 37.27 20.14 -19.50
CA LYS A 31 38.30 19.71 -20.46
C LYS A 31 37.81 18.60 -21.39
N LEU A 32 36.75 17.88 -21.01
CA LEU A 32 36.10 16.83 -21.78
C LEU A 32 34.83 17.32 -22.48
N GLY A 33 34.51 18.62 -22.42
CA GLY A 33 33.28 19.19 -22.97
C GLY A 33 32.02 18.90 -22.13
N LEU A 34 32.18 18.48 -20.87
CA LEU A 34 31.08 18.18 -19.95
C LEU A 34 30.90 19.30 -18.92
N ASP A 35 29.63 19.60 -18.58
CA ASP A 35 29.28 20.58 -17.56
C ASP A 35 28.90 19.88 -16.25
N GLY A 36 29.87 19.74 -15.35
CA GLY A 36 29.66 19.13 -14.03
C GLY A 36 28.61 19.84 -13.16
N ASN A 37 28.46 21.17 -13.31
CA ASN A 37 27.46 21.92 -12.55
C ASN A 37 26.05 21.60 -13.06
N LYS A 38 25.87 21.54 -14.38
CA LYS A 38 24.60 21.13 -14.99
C LYS A 38 24.23 19.70 -14.61
N MET A 39 25.17 18.76 -14.70
CA MET A 39 24.94 17.36 -14.31
C MET A 39 24.56 17.24 -12.82
N ALA A 40 25.22 17.99 -11.93
CA ALA A 40 24.87 18.02 -10.52
C ALA A 40 23.47 18.61 -10.26
N ALA A 41 23.09 19.65 -11.00
CA ALA A 41 21.76 20.24 -10.92
C ALA A 41 20.67 19.25 -11.37
N GLU A 42 20.90 18.51 -12.45
CA GLU A 42 20.01 17.46 -12.93
C GLU A 42 19.82 16.35 -11.88
N LEU A 43 20.91 15.85 -11.28
CA LEU A 43 20.81 14.84 -10.21
C LEU A 43 20.02 15.33 -9.00
N LYS A 44 20.23 16.57 -8.58
CA LYS A 44 19.46 17.18 -7.47
C LYS A 44 17.98 17.33 -7.82
N ALA A 45 17.66 17.65 -9.07
CA ALA A 45 16.28 17.73 -9.53
C ALA A 45 15.60 16.35 -9.49
N PHE A 46 16.27 15.29 -9.96
CA PHE A 46 15.76 13.92 -9.85
C PHE A 46 15.57 13.48 -8.39
N LEU A 47 16.51 13.83 -7.52
CA LEU A 47 16.39 13.52 -6.09
C LEU A 47 15.18 14.23 -5.45
N ALA A 48 14.94 15.50 -5.80
CA ALA A 48 13.78 16.24 -5.31
C ALA A 48 12.45 15.62 -5.78
N ILE A 49 12.38 15.13 -7.02
CA ILE A 49 11.21 14.39 -7.53
C ILE A 49 10.98 13.12 -6.71
N ALA A 50 12.03 12.34 -6.47
CA ALA A 50 11.94 11.11 -5.68
C ALA A 50 11.49 11.37 -4.24
N GLN A 51 12.03 12.42 -3.59
CA GLN A 51 11.63 12.82 -2.25
C GLN A 51 10.17 13.25 -2.18
N LYS A 52 9.69 14.00 -3.19
CA LYS A 52 8.28 14.38 -3.28
C LYS A 52 7.37 13.15 -3.43
N ALA A 53 7.72 12.23 -4.33
CA ALA A 53 6.95 11.00 -4.54
C ALA A 53 6.90 10.15 -3.25
N ASN A 54 7.99 10.06 -2.50
CA ASN A 54 8.01 9.37 -1.21
C ASN A 54 7.09 10.05 -0.18
N ALA A 55 7.14 11.38 -0.09
CA ALA A 55 6.26 12.12 0.81
C ALA A 55 4.76 11.88 0.48
N GLU A 56 4.41 11.88 -0.80
CA GLU A 56 3.05 11.55 -1.27
C GLU A 56 2.67 10.10 -0.90
N GLN A 57 3.57 9.15 -1.07
CA GLN A 57 3.34 7.75 -0.67
C GLN A 57 3.09 7.62 0.83
N GLU A 58 3.88 8.30 1.68
CA GLU A 58 3.70 8.28 3.13
C GLU A 58 2.38 8.93 3.55
N GLU A 59 1.94 10.00 2.87
CA GLU A 59 0.62 10.57 3.09
C GLU A 59 -0.50 9.58 2.74
N LEU A 60 -0.39 8.89 1.59
CA LEU A 60 -1.35 7.87 1.19
C LEU A 60 -1.42 6.72 2.18
N LYS A 61 -0.28 6.25 2.69
CA LYS A 61 -0.24 5.22 3.76
C LYS A 61 -0.97 5.68 5.01
N ARG A 62 -0.79 6.95 5.43
CA ARG A 62 -1.52 7.51 6.58
C ARG A 62 -3.02 7.56 6.33
N LYS A 63 -3.44 8.02 5.15
CA LYS A 63 -4.87 8.05 4.76
C LYS A 63 -5.48 6.65 4.74
N LEU A 64 -4.78 5.68 4.15
CA LEU A 64 -5.22 4.28 4.12
C LEU A 64 -5.36 3.69 5.53
N LYS A 65 -4.38 3.94 6.40
CA LYS A 65 -4.45 3.50 7.80
C LYS A 65 -5.64 4.10 8.53
N ALA A 66 -5.96 5.37 8.28
CA ALA A 66 -7.11 6.05 8.88
C ALA A 66 -8.46 5.56 8.34
N SER A 67 -8.55 5.21 7.05
CA SER A 67 -9.79 4.76 6.41
C SER A 67 -10.10 3.28 6.65
N THR A 68 -9.09 2.44 6.85
CA THR A 68 -9.24 1.00 7.11
C THR A 68 -10.26 0.67 8.22
N PRO A 69 -10.20 1.27 9.44
CA PRO A 69 -11.19 0.98 10.48
C PRO A 69 -12.59 1.47 10.12
N VAL A 70 -12.72 2.58 9.38
CA VAL A 70 -14.02 3.10 8.95
C VAL A 70 -14.71 2.12 8.01
N VAL A 71 -13.97 1.60 7.02
CA VAL A 71 -14.48 0.60 6.09
C VAL A 71 -14.83 -0.69 6.81
N ALA A 72 -13.94 -1.18 7.69
CA ALA A 72 -14.19 -2.39 8.48
C ALA A 72 -15.47 -2.26 9.33
N ASN A 73 -15.65 -1.13 10.02
CA ASN A 73 -16.84 -0.86 10.82
C ASN A 73 -18.10 -0.77 9.96
N ALA A 74 -18.05 -0.10 8.80
CA ALA A 74 -19.19 -0.01 7.89
C ALA A 74 -19.65 -1.39 7.38
N TYR A 75 -18.71 -2.27 7.04
CA TYR A 75 -19.04 -3.65 6.66
C TYR A 75 -19.58 -4.47 7.83
N HIS A 76 -19.03 -4.28 9.04
CA HIS A 76 -19.56 -4.91 10.24
C HIS A 76 -21.00 -4.47 10.53
N ASP A 77 -21.29 -3.16 10.46
CA ASP A 77 -22.64 -2.63 10.66
C ASP A 77 -23.62 -3.16 9.61
N ALA A 78 -23.19 -3.25 8.35
CA ALA A 78 -23.99 -3.84 7.28
C ALA A 78 -24.28 -5.32 7.55
N GLN A 79 -23.29 -6.09 8.00
CA GLN A 79 -23.45 -7.50 8.39
C GLN A 79 -24.46 -7.65 9.53
N MET A 80 -24.35 -6.83 10.58
CA MET A 80 -25.25 -6.84 11.74
C MET A 80 -26.69 -6.50 11.34
N LYS A 81 -26.89 -5.46 10.51
CA LYS A 81 -28.21 -5.09 9.98
C LYS A 81 -28.82 -6.20 9.12
N ALA A 82 -28.05 -6.77 8.21
CA ALA A 82 -28.51 -7.86 7.36
C ALA A 82 -28.95 -9.09 8.17
N SER A 83 -28.18 -9.45 9.21
CA SER A 83 -28.57 -10.53 10.13
C SER A 83 -29.86 -10.19 10.89
N GLY A 84 -29.98 -8.98 11.43
CA GLY A 84 -31.18 -8.55 12.14
C GLY A 84 -32.43 -8.54 11.27
N TYR A 85 -32.32 -8.14 9.99
CA TYR A 85 -33.44 -8.21 9.06
C TYR A 85 -33.86 -9.66 8.75
N LEU A 86 -32.91 -10.59 8.65
CA LEU A 86 -33.25 -12.01 8.51
C LEU A 86 -33.97 -12.55 9.76
N ASP A 87 -33.68 -12.05 10.95
CA ASP A 87 -34.40 -12.43 12.17
C ASP A 87 -35.85 -11.96 12.15
N ILE A 88 -36.10 -10.74 11.67
CA ILE A 88 -37.45 -10.22 11.46
C ILE A 88 -38.21 -11.09 10.45
N VAL A 89 -37.59 -11.45 9.34
CA VAL A 89 -38.20 -12.32 8.31
C VAL A 89 -38.51 -13.71 8.88
N ILE A 90 -37.60 -14.32 9.64
CA ILE A 90 -37.81 -15.62 10.31
C ILE A 90 -38.93 -15.56 11.35
N ALA A 91 -39.12 -14.42 12.01
CA ALA A 91 -40.22 -14.24 12.95
C ALA A 91 -41.58 -14.09 12.23
N ALA A 92 -41.57 -13.52 11.02
CA ALA A 92 -42.78 -13.30 10.22
C ALA A 92 -43.26 -14.55 9.47
N VAL A 93 -42.34 -15.37 8.95
CA VAL A 93 -42.64 -16.66 8.33
C VAL A 93 -42.48 -17.73 9.39
N ASP A 94 -43.59 -18.26 9.94
CA ASP A 94 -43.64 -19.24 11.05
C ASP A 94 -42.30 -19.97 11.27
N LYS A 95 -41.76 -19.84 12.48
CA LYS A 95 -40.43 -20.32 12.87
C LYS A 95 -40.19 -21.80 12.53
N THR A 96 -41.24 -22.60 12.35
CA THR A 96 -41.14 -24.03 12.03
C THR A 96 -41.21 -24.34 10.52
N SER A 97 -41.42 -23.35 9.67
CA SER A 97 -41.52 -23.47 8.22
C SER A 97 -40.17 -23.77 7.53
N ASP A 98 -40.25 -24.39 6.35
CA ASP A 98 -39.10 -24.64 5.47
C ASP A 98 -38.44 -23.33 5.00
N GLU A 99 -39.23 -22.26 4.86
CA GLU A 99 -38.77 -20.92 4.53
C GLU A 99 -37.90 -20.35 5.67
N ALA A 100 -38.35 -20.47 6.92
CA ALA A 100 -37.56 -20.09 8.09
C ALA A 100 -36.24 -20.87 8.18
N ALA A 101 -36.23 -22.15 7.81
CA ALA A 101 -35.00 -22.94 7.71
C ALA A 101 -34.04 -22.40 6.64
N ASN A 102 -34.53 -21.99 5.47
CA ASN A 102 -33.71 -21.37 4.44
C ASN A 102 -33.13 -20.02 4.86
N PHE A 103 -33.92 -19.16 5.52
CA PHE A 103 -33.43 -17.87 6.02
C PHE A 103 -32.36 -18.01 7.11
N ARG A 104 -32.46 -19.03 7.99
CA ARG A 104 -31.38 -19.34 8.96
C ARG A 104 -30.07 -19.73 8.28
N ARG A 105 -30.13 -20.50 7.17
CA ARG A 105 -28.94 -20.86 6.39
C ARG A 105 -28.29 -19.64 5.72
N ILE A 106 -29.10 -18.67 5.28
CA ILE A 106 -28.60 -17.40 4.73
C ILE A 106 -27.92 -16.58 5.84
N ARG A 107 -28.57 -16.44 7.00
CA ARG A 107 -28.03 -15.72 8.16
C ARG A 107 -26.70 -16.30 8.63
N SER A 108 -26.60 -17.63 8.70
CA SER A 108 -25.35 -18.31 9.08
C SER A 108 -24.20 -18.02 8.10
N ARG A 109 -24.48 -17.88 6.80
CA ARG A 109 -23.45 -17.53 5.80
C ARG A 109 -22.94 -16.11 5.97
N ILE A 110 -23.81 -15.17 6.31
CA ILE A 110 -23.45 -13.77 6.57
C ILE A 110 -22.60 -13.63 7.84
N ALA A 111 -22.88 -14.44 8.87
CA ALA A 111 -22.19 -14.38 10.17
C ALA A 111 -20.86 -15.16 10.21
N ARG A 112 -20.54 -15.97 9.19
CA ARG A 112 -19.26 -16.67 9.15
C ARG A 112 -18.14 -15.65 8.89
N PRO A 113 -17.06 -15.63 9.69
CA PRO A 113 -15.85 -14.95 9.26
C PRO A 113 -15.49 -15.53 7.90
N GLY A 114 -15.32 -14.68 6.90
CA GLY A 114 -14.66 -15.07 5.66
C GLY A 114 -13.29 -15.68 6.00
N PRO A 115 -12.67 -16.44 5.07
CA PRO A 115 -11.31 -16.88 5.29
C PRO A 115 -10.47 -15.68 5.73
N THR A 116 -9.72 -15.85 6.82
CA THR A 116 -8.74 -14.85 7.25
C THR A 116 -7.94 -14.45 6.02
N PRO A 117 -7.85 -13.16 5.66
CA PRO A 117 -7.06 -12.76 4.51
C PRO A 117 -5.67 -13.36 4.68
N GLU A 118 -5.27 -14.23 3.75
CA GLU A 118 -3.92 -14.74 3.76
C GLU A 118 -2.98 -13.52 3.71
N PRO A 119 -1.96 -13.46 4.58
CA PRO A 119 -0.99 -12.39 4.49
C PRO A 119 -0.48 -12.32 3.05
N LEU A 120 -0.51 -11.11 2.46
CA LEU A 120 -0.05 -10.90 1.09
C LEU A 120 1.30 -11.62 0.90
N PRO A 121 1.48 -12.38 -0.20
CA PRO A 121 2.72 -13.09 -0.42
C PRO A 121 3.87 -12.09 -0.31
N VAL A 122 4.77 -12.35 0.65
CA VAL A 122 6.01 -11.58 0.75
C VAL A 122 6.73 -11.81 -0.56
N ALA A 123 6.87 -10.75 -1.37
CA ALA A 123 7.48 -10.81 -2.69
C ALA A 123 8.77 -11.63 -2.62
N THR A 124 8.70 -12.85 -3.13
CA THR A 124 9.85 -13.73 -3.21
C THR A 124 10.60 -13.25 -4.44
N PRO A 125 11.88 -12.84 -4.33
CA PRO A 125 12.63 -12.41 -5.49
C PRO A 125 12.72 -13.59 -6.45
N GLU A 126 12.02 -13.50 -7.59
CA GLU A 126 12.00 -14.56 -8.58
C GLU A 126 13.40 -14.80 -9.13
N HIS A 127 13.80 -16.07 -9.15
CA HIS A 127 14.97 -16.56 -9.85
C HIS A 127 14.67 -16.54 -11.35
N THR A 128 15.18 -15.56 -12.08
CA THR A 128 15.34 -15.67 -13.54
C THR A 128 16.58 -16.51 -13.82
N SER A 129 16.34 -17.63 -14.52
CA SER A 129 17.37 -18.50 -15.10
C SER A 129 17.98 -17.89 -16.35
#